data_AF-A0A328YQZ1-F1
#
_entry.id   AF-A0A328YQZ1-F1
#
_cell.length_a   1.000
_cell.length_b   1.000
_cell.length_c   1.000
_cell.angle_alpha   90.00
_cell.angle_beta   90.00
_cell.angle_gamma   90.00
#
_symmetry.space_group_name_H-M   'P 1'
#
loop_
_entity.id
_entity.type
_entity.pdbx_description
1 polymer ?
#
loop_
_entity_poly.entity_id
_entity_poly.type
_entity_poly.pdbx_seq_one_letter_code
_entity_poly.pdbx_strand_id
1 'polypeptide(L)'
;MSGPAVFGRGRTYAASGAIETLQESPLRPGEQAALAAVVHGTQAYQVRVWIDADDDLDGACDCPHAQEGNFCKHLVALSLAWRSGLGGQAVESDPEAARKVAAAAKRARTQADNRDALRRFVGEQPAQALAERLWAWAERDRDLMAELKAWALQQQASDDPKALRSTITDLLRSRGDFLDWRGSVAYARRAAGVVAMLKPWLERAPEVLRDLCEHALRRLYKAAAEADDSDGGIGGVMQDVMGLLADALRAAPPPAAWTDRWFALMAEDPWGLWNEPDLLAAAGPAVRARYAERARQDWEAWLRSHPPAAAPSAAGARRVFIDQDTLRRGELRRRYLAGIRCQDDPRALHDAMAASLDEARDFLEIVALCEGQGWHREALQWVQAGTRRHPRDQRLEDALLCCYERDGWDEEALAIRRRRLEQYPSPKAYAEVLKAARRAGRDPAAYRAELFDWAERREDPGRPEVSAARKRASGPQGPVERVVTVRVQWLLAERAPDAALALVRQPGARCDPTVLEELAQRLPAEQDADAVELLQRVFTHAMAMASSPYARPLELVHAIVARMPAEARPPWLASLRAEYKPKRNFVAGLP
;
A
#
# COMPACT_ATOMS: atom_id res chain seq x y z
N MET A 1 -10.15 -4.76 0.68
CA MET A 1 -9.46 -5.27 1.88
C MET A 1 -8.93 -6.69 1.75
N SER A 2 -9.73 -7.69 1.30
CA SER A 2 -9.23 -9.06 1.04
C SER A 2 -9.60 -9.54 -0.35
N GLY A 3 -8.69 -10.25 -1.05
CA GLY A 3 -8.99 -10.86 -2.35
C GLY A 3 -10.03 -12.01 -2.29
N PRO A 4 -10.65 -12.41 -3.41
CA PRO A 4 -11.75 -13.39 -3.44
C PRO A 4 -11.43 -14.72 -2.75
N ALA A 5 -10.21 -15.22 -2.92
CA ALA A 5 -9.75 -16.47 -2.30
C ALA A 5 -9.66 -16.37 -0.76
N VAL A 6 -9.20 -15.24 -0.23
CA VAL A 6 -9.07 -14.99 1.22
C VAL A 6 -10.46 -14.85 1.83
N PHE A 7 -11.35 -14.12 1.16
CA PHE A 7 -12.74 -13.96 1.58
C PHE A 7 -13.49 -15.29 1.62
N GLY A 8 -13.34 -16.13 0.59
CA GLY A 8 -13.94 -17.48 0.55
C GLY A 8 -13.47 -18.35 1.72
N ARG A 9 -12.18 -18.31 2.07
CA ARG A 9 -11.66 -19.00 3.25
C ARG A 9 -12.19 -18.41 4.56
N GLY A 10 -12.36 -17.09 4.64
CA GLY A 10 -12.96 -16.42 5.80
C GLY A 10 -14.40 -16.85 6.05
N ARG A 11 -15.20 -16.99 5.00
CA ARG A 11 -16.55 -17.57 5.08
C ARG A 11 -16.53 -18.99 5.61
N THR A 12 -15.60 -19.83 5.15
CA THR A 12 -15.44 -21.19 5.67
C THR A 12 -15.14 -21.19 7.18
N TYR A 13 -14.29 -20.28 7.66
CA TYR A 13 -13.95 -20.17 9.08
C TYR A 13 -15.12 -19.64 9.93
N ALA A 14 -15.90 -18.70 9.40
CA ALA A 14 -17.09 -18.21 10.08
C ALA A 14 -18.14 -19.33 10.22
N ALA A 15 -18.33 -20.14 9.17
CA ALA A 15 -19.29 -21.24 9.14
C ALA A 15 -18.83 -22.51 9.87
N SER A 16 -17.56 -22.60 10.29
CA SER A 16 -16.99 -23.82 10.88
C SER A 16 -17.14 -23.92 12.41
N GLY A 17 -17.70 -22.89 13.07
CA GLY A 17 -17.67 -22.79 14.53
C GLY A 17 -16.25 -22.59 15.10
N ALA A 18 -15.34 -22.04 14.31
CA ALA A 18 -13.94 -21.83 14.70
C ALA A 18 -13.72 -20.58 15.57
N ILE A 19 -14.73 -19.74 15.70
CA ILE A 19 -14.65 -18.49 16.45
C ILE A 19 -15.13 -18.80 17.86
N GLU A 20 -14.29 -18.50 18.86
CA GLU A 20 -14.70 -18.55 20.26
C GLU A 20 -15.77 -17.47 20.55
N THR A 21 -16.21 -17.36 21.79
CA THR A 21 -17.16 -16.34 22.22
C THR A 21 -16.69 -14.95 21.81
N LEU A 22 -17.56 -14.23 21.09
CA LEU A 22 -17.33 -12.83 20.71
C LEU A 22 -17.25 -11.96 21.96
N GLN A 23 -16.24 -11.11 22.04
CA GLN A 23 -16.04 -10.20 23.16
C GLN A 23 -16.03 -8.77 22.66
N GLU A 24 -16.83 -7.91 23.30
CA GLU A 24 -16.71 -6.47 23.09
C GLU A 24 -15.29 -6.03 23.48
N SER A 25 -14.65 -5.26 22.60
CA SER A 25 -13.30 -4.78 22.83
C SER A 25 -13.35 -3.31 23.24
N PRO A 26 -12.52 -2.86 24.21
CA PRO A 26 -12.43 -1.45 24.54
C PRO A 26 -12.07 -0.62 23.30
N LEU A 27 -12.79 0.48 23.10
CA LEU A 27 -12.53 1.43 22.02
C LEU A 27 -11.24 2.20 22.31
N ARG A 28 -10.43 2.39 21.27
CA ARG A 28 -9.27 3.27 21.27
C ARG A 28 -9.67 4.63 20.68
N PRO A 29 -8.89 5.71 20.93
CA PRO A 29 -9.18 7.01 20.34
C PRO A 29 -9.32 6.90 18.82
N GLY A 30 -10.43 7.39 18.28
CA GLY A 30 -10.75 7.30 16.85
C GLY A 30 -11.51 6.04 16.42
N GLU A 31 -11.91 5.16 17.34
CA GLU A 31 -12.74 3.99 17.03
C GLU A 31 -14.19 4.18 17.51
N GLN A 32 -15.14 3.82 16.67
CA GLN A 32 -16.58 3.90 16.96
C GLN A 32 -17.14 2.59 17.53
N ALA A 33 -16.62 1.44 17.09
CA ALA A 33 -17.03 0.12 17.54
C ALA A 33 -15.86 -0.86 17.45
N ALA A 34 -15.74 -1.83 18.36
CA ALA A 34 -14.69 -2.85 18.28
C ALA A 34 -15.13 -4.19 18.86
N LEU A 35 -14.67 -5.26 18.23
CA LEU A 35 -14.91 -6.64 18.65
C LEU A 35 -13.62 -7.44 18.62
N ALA A 36 -13.42 -8.29 19.61
CA ALA A 36 -12.32 -9.23 19.68
C ALA A 36 -12.84 -10.66 19.83
N ALA A 37 -12.10 -11.62 19.27
CA ALA A 37 -12.33 -13.03 19.50
C ALA A 37 -11.05 -13.83 19.25
N VAL A 38 -11.02 -15.04 19.79
CA VAL A 38 -10.05 -16.05 19.38
C VAL A 38 -10.62 -16.84 18.22
N VAL A 39 -9.83 -17.00 17.14
CA VAL A 39 -10.23 -17.80 15.97
C VAL A 39 -9.31 -19.01 15.86
N HIS A 40 -9.87 -20.21 15.95
CA HIS A 40 -9.14 -21.48 15.85
C HIS A 40 -8.90 -21.88 14.40
N GLY A 41 -7.64 -21.87 13.98
CA GLY A 41 -7.19 -22.40 12.69
C GLY A 41 -6.17 -23.51 12.88
N THR A 42 -4.99 -23.33 12.29
CA THR A 42 -3.82 -24.19 12.57
C THR A 42 -3.31 -24.05 14.01
N GLN A 43 -3.64 -22.92 14.65
CA GLN A 43 -3.46 -22.60 16.06
C GLN A 43 -4.56 -21.60 16.46
N ALA A 44 -4.63 -21.20 17.73
CA ALA A 44 -5.48 -20.10 18.17
C ALA A 44 -4.85 -18.76 17.77
N TYR A 45 -5.64 -17.88 17.16
CA TYR A 45 -5.21 -16.55 16.75
C TYR A 45 -6.02 -15.50 17.49
N GLN A 46 -5.35 -14.49 18.04
CA GLN A 46 -5.99 -13.31 18.61
C GLN A 46 -6.40 -12.37 17.47
N VAL A 47 -7.70 -12.08 17.39
CA VAL A 47 -8.29 -11.31 16.30
C VAL A 47 -9.11 -10.17 16.89
N ARG A 48 -8.87 -8.97 16.39
CA ARG A 48 -9.64 -7.77 16.73
C ARG A 48 -10.04 -7.05 15.45
N VAL A 49 -11.29 -6.66 15.36
CA VAL A 49 -11.82 -5.82 14.28
C VAL A 49 -12.46 -4.58 14.90
N TRP A 50 -12.37 -3.45 14.23
CA TRP A 50 -12.98 -2.20 14.68
C TRP A 50 -13.49 -1.40 13.50
N ILE A 51 -14.40 -0.47 13.78
CA ILE A 51 -14.85 0.56 12.84
C ILE A 51 -14.24 1.86 13.34
N ASP A 52 -13.46 2.53 12.49
CA ASP A 52 -12.84 3.81 12.82
C ASP A 52 -13.83 4.99 12.70
N ALA A 53 -13.36 6.21 12.95
CA ALA A 53 -14.16 7.44 12.90
C ALA A 53 -14.67 7.80 11.49
N ASP A 54 -14.11 7.20 10.45
CA ASP A 54 -14.47 7.40 9.05
C ASP A 54 -15.42 6.30 8.52
N ASP A 55 -15.96 5.46 9.42
CA ASP A 55 -16.81 4.29 9.14
C ASP A 55 -16.09 3.16 8.39
N ASP A 56 -14.76 3.16 8.36
CA ASP A 56 -13.98 2.11 7.73
C ASP A 56 -13.76 0.92 8.70
N LEU A 57 -13.99 -0.29 8.19
CA LEU A 57 -13.75 -1.53 8.93
C LEU A 57 -12.27 -1.86 8.86
N ASP A 58 -11.61 -1.95 10.00
CA ASP A 58 -10.21 -2.32 10.10
C ASP A 58 -10.00 -3.47 11.09
N GLY A 59 -8.77 -3.97 11.17
CA GLY A 59 -8.49 -5.04 12.11
C GLY A 59 -7.04 -5.46 12.26
N ALA A 60 -6.76 -6.13 13.38
CA ALA A 60 -5.48 -6.70 13.72
C ALA A 60 -5.63 -8.19 14.03
N CYS A 61 -4.69 -8.98 13.52
CA CYS A 61 -4.60 -10.40 13.80
C CYS A 61 -3.13 -10.78 13.94
N ASP A 62 -2.82 -11.67 14.89
CA ASP A 62 -1.48 -12.20 15.13
C ASP A 62 -1.02 -13.28 14.13
N CYS A 63 -1.79 -13.54 13.07
CA CYS A 63 -1.40 -14.50 12.04
C CYS A 63 -0.38 -13.91 11.04
N PRO A 64 0.52 -14.73 10.47
CA PRO A 64 1.59 -14.25 9.59
C PRO A 64 1.09 -13.39 8.41
N HIS A 65 -0.03 -13.78 7.81
CA HIS A 65 -0.61 -13.06 6.68
C HIS A 65 -1.09 -11.64 7.06
N ALA A 66 -1.52 -11.43 8.30
CA ALA A 66 -1.92 -10.11 8.79
C ALA A 66 -0.73 -9.24 9.21
N GLN A 67 0.38 -9.86 9.64
CA GLN A 67 1.65 -9.15 9.93
C GLN A 67 2.26 -8.51 8.67
N GLU A 68 1.95 -9.05 7.50
CA GLU A 68 2.27 -8.47 6.19
C GLU A 68 1.32 -7.32 5.77
N GLY A 69 0.43 -6.86 6.66
CA GLY A 69 -0.53 -5.78 6.40
C GLY A 69 -1.80 -6.22 5.65
N ASN A 70 -2.02 -7.52 5.46
CA ASN A 70 -3.19 -8.00 4.72
C ASN A 70 -4.41 -8.24 5.62
N PHE A 71 -5.61 -7.94 5.10
CA PHE A 71 -6.86 -8.33 5.74
C PHE A 71 -7.10 -9.84 5.62
N CYS A 72 -6.69 -10.58 6.65
CA CYS A 72 -6.61 -12.03 6.61
C CYS A 72 -7.98 -12.72 6.73
N LYS A 73 -8.02 -14.04 6.48
CA LYS A 73 -9.25 -14.84 6.58
C LYS A 73 -9.87 -14.85 7.99
N HIS A 74 -9.08 -14.68 9.06
CA HIS A 74 -9.62 -14.66 10.43
C HIS A 74 -10.32 -13.33 10.72
N LEU A 75 -9.78 -12.21 10.20
CA LEU A 75 -10.44 -10.91 10.23
C LEU A 75 -11.77 -10.98 9.48
N VAL A 76 -11.78 -11.54 8.26
CA VAL A 76 -13.03 -11.79 7.51
C VAL A 76 -14.01 -12.64 8.32
N ALA A 77 -13.55 -13.71 8.96
CA ALA A 77 -14.41 -14.59 9.74
C ALA A 77 -15.06 -13.87 10.93
N LEU A 78 -14.26 -13.10 11.69
CA LEU A 78 -14.75 -12.31 12.82
C LEU A 78 -15.70 -11.20 12.36
N SER A 79 -15.41 -10.49 11.27
CA SER A 79 -16.31 -9.47 10.71
C SER A 79 -17.65 -10.05 10.28
N LEU A 80 -17.66 -11.26 9.68
CA LEU A 80 -18.90 -11.93 9.30
C LEU A 80 -19.72 -12.36 10.53
N ALA A 81 -19.06 -12.87 11.58
CA ALA A 81 -19.71 -13.20 12.84
C ALA A 81 -20.25 -11.95 13.55
N TRP A 82 -19.48 -10.85 13.55
CA TRP A 82 -19.91 -9.57 14.10
C TRP A 82 -21.16 -9.05 13.38
N ARG A 83 -21.13 -9.06 12.04
CA ARG A 83 -22.27 -8.67 11.21
C ARG A 83 -23.51 -9.53 11.49
N SER A 84 -23.34 -10.84 11.71
CA SER A 84 -24.43 -11.73 12.11
C SER A 84 -25.00 -11.37 13.49
N GLY A 85 -24.15 -11.00 14.45
CA GLY A 85 -24.59 -10.58 15.80
C GLY A 85 -25.33 -9.23 15.79
N LEU A 86 -25.02 -8.35 14.84
CA LEU A 86 -25.67 -7.06 14.65
C LEU A 86 -26.98 -7.12 13.83
N GLY A 87 -27.56 -8.31 13.63
CA GLY A 87 -28.81 -8.50 12.88
C GLY A 87 -28.64 -8.60 11.36
N GLY A 88 -27.41 -8.68 10.86
CA GLY A 88 -27.12 -9.03 9.47
C GLY A 88 -27.35 -10.53 9.19
N GLN A 89 -27.18 -10.92 7.92
CA GLN A 89 -27.38 -12.32 7.50
C GLN A 89 -26.57 -13.29 8.37
N ALA A 90 -27.28 -14.23 9.00
CA ALA A 90 -26.69 -15.23 9.86
C ALA A 90 -25.65 -16.06 9.10
N VAL A 91 -24.49 -16.29 9.72
CA VAL A 91 -23.55 -17.26 9.20
C VAL A 91 -24.06 -18.64 9.59
N GLU A 92 -24.66 -19.35 8.62
CA GLU A 92 -25.11 -20.72 8.84
C GLU A 92 -23.91 -21.63 9.11
N SER A 93 -24.03 -22.45 10.16
CA SER A 93 -23.05 -23.48 10.46
C SER A 93 -23.03 -24.52 9.35
N ASP A 94 -21.85 -24.74 8.76
CA ASP A 94 -21.63 -25.73 7.72
C ASP A 94 -20.77 -26.90 8.28
N PRO A 95 -21.34 -28.11 8.43
CA PRO A 95 -20.60 -29.29 8.88
C PRO A 95 -19.41 -29.65 8.00
N GLU A 96 -19.46 -29.33 6.70
CA GLU A 96 -18.34 -29.57 5.77
C GLU A 96 -17.22 -28.55 6.01
N ALA A 97 -17.55 -27.27 6.25
CA ALA A 97 -16.60 -26.26 6.67
C ALA A 97 -15.92 -26.61 7.99
N ALA A 98 -16.69 -27.08 8.99
CA ALA A 98 -16.17 -27.59 10.26
C ALA A 98 -15.16 -28.73 10.06
N ARG A 99 -15.48 -29.72 9.22
CA ARG A 99 -14.56 -30.81 8.86
C ARG A 99 -13.29 -30.31 8.16
N LYS A 100 -13.40 -29.34 7.23
CA LYS A 100 -12.26 -28.78 6.50
C LYS A 100 -11.30 -28.03 7.43
N VAL A 101 -11.83 -27.21 8.34
CA VAL A 101 -11.02 -26.47 9.32
C VAL A 101 -10.38 -27.44 10.32
N ALA A 102 -11.14 -28.40 10.86
CA ALA A 102 -10.62 -29.43 11.75
C ALA A 102 -9.54 -30.30 11.09
N ALA A 103 -9.70 -30.67 9.81
CA ALA A 103 -8.71 -31.42 9.05
C ALA A 103 -7.44 -30.60 8.79
N ALA A 104 -7.56 -29.29 8.51
CA ALA A 104 -6.42 -28.39 8.37
C ALA A 104 -5.66 -28.25 9.70
N ALA A 105 -6.38 -28.05 10.81
CA ALA A 105 -5.82 -28.00 12.16
C ALA A 105 -5.12 -29.31 12.54
N LYS A 106 -5.76 -30.46 12.27
CA LYS A 106 -5.17 -31.78 12.50
C LYS A 106 -3.89 -31.98 11.70
N ARG A 107 -3.88 -31.62 10.40
CA ARG A 107 -2.68 -31.73 9.56
C ARG A 107 -1.54 -30.84 10.07
N ALA A 108 -1.84 -29.60 10.42
CA ALA A 108 -0.84 -28.67 10.98
C ALA A 108 -0.28 -29.21 12.31
N ARG A 109 -1.14 -29.72 13.20
CA ARG A 109 -0.71 -30.36 14.44
C ARG A 109 0.15 -31.60 14.17
N THR A 110 -0.28 -32.51 13.31
CA THR A 110 0.52 -33.69 12.95
C THR A 110 1.87 -33.31 12.33
N GLN A 111 1.93 -32.24 11.52
CA GLN A 111 3.19 -31.75 10.98
C GLN A 111 4.10 -31.15 12.06
N ALA A 112 3.53 -30.42 13.03
CA ALA A 112 4.26 -29.91 14.19
C ALA A 112 4.75 -31.07 15.07
N ASP A 113 3.88 -32.02 15.41
CA ASP A 113 4.21 -33.23 16.18
C ASP A 113 5.32 -34.03 15.49
N ASN A 114 5.27 -34.19 14.17
CA ASN A 114 6.32 -34.85 13.39
C ASN A 114 7.64 -34.07 13.41
N ARG A 115 7.61 -32.74 13.30
CA ARG A 115 8.81 -31.89 13.43
C ARG A 115 9.40 -31.97 14.83
N ASP A 116 8.58 -31.98 15.87
CA ASP A 116 9.00 -32.07 17.25
C ASP A 116 9.53 -33.47 17.59
N ALA A 117 8.91 -34.51 17.05
CA ALA A 117 9.43 -35.87 17.12
C ALA A 117 10.81 -35.98 16.45
N LEU A 118 10.99 -35.38 15.27
CA LEU A 118 12.30 -35.32 14.60
C LEU A 118 13.32 -34.52 15.40
N ARG A 119 12.95 -33.36 15.96
CA ARG A 119 13.83 -32.56 16.83
C ARG A 119 14.25 -33.34 18.07
N ARG A 120 13.31 -34.05 18.71
CA ARG A 120 13.58 -34.89 19.88
C ARG A 120 14.53 -36.03 19.50
N PHE A 121 14.23 -36.75 18.42
CA PHE A 121 15.11 -37.80 17.90
C PHE A 121 16.53 -37.29 17.65
N VAL A 122 16.69 -36.13 17.00
CA VAL A 122 18.00 -35.50 16.76
C VAL A 122 18.69 -35.14 18.08
N GLY A 123 17.97 -34.58 19.05
CA GLY A 123 18.51 -34.23 20.37
C GLY A 123 18.92 -35.43 21.24
N GLU A 124 18.32 -36.60 21.01
CA GLU A 124 18.64 -37.85 21.70
C GLU A 124 19.87 -38.58 21.08
N GLN A 125 20.38 -38.12 19.93
CA GLN A 125 21.54 -38.76 19.30
C GLN A 125 22.86 -38.41 20.02
N PRO A 126 23.83 -39.34 20.08
CA PRO A 126 25.17 -39.04 20.56
C PRO A 126 25.87 -37.96 19.73
N ALA A 127 26.66 -37.10 20.38
CA ALA A 127 27.36 -36.00 19.71
C ALA A 127 28.25 -36.47 18.54
N GLN A 128 28.92 -37.62 18.69
CA GLN A 128 29.75 -38.23 17.66
C GLN A 128 28.93 -38.62 16.41
N ALA A 129 27.75 -39.23 16.59
CA ALA A 129 26.89 -39.63 15.48
C ALA A 129 26.32 -38.41 14.73
N LEU A 130 26.02 -37.33 15.46
CA LEU A 130 25.61 -36.06 14.86
C LEU A 130 26.76 -35.39 14.10
N ALA A 131 27.98 -35.39 14.63
CA ALA A 131 29.16 -34.84 13.97
C ALA A 131 29.47 -35.58 12.66
N GLU A 132 29.46 -36.92 12.68
CA GLU A 132 29.62 -37.74 11.48
C GLU A 132 28.51 -37.51 10.46
N ARG A 133 27.26 -37.36 10.92
CA ARG A 133 26.13 -37.06 10.05
C ARG A 133 26.27 -35.69 9.39
N LEU A 134 26.64 -34.66 10.17
CA LEU A 134 26.87 -33.30 9.67
C LEU A 134 28.01 -33.27 8.65
N TRP A 135 29.12 -33.97 8.95
CA TRP A 135 30.23 -34.11 8.01
C TRP A 135 29.80 -34.79 6.72
N ALA A 136 29.06 -35.89 6.80
CA ALA A 136 28.57 -36.62 5.64
C ALA A 136 27.53 -35.84 4.81
N TRP A 137 26.82 -34.87 5.41
CA TRP A 137 25.99 -33.91 4.68
C TRP A 137 26.85 -32.87 3.98
N ALA A 138 27.80 -32.27 4.70
CA ALA A 138 28.74 -31.30 4.16
C ALA A 138 29.57 -31.88 3.00
N GLU A 139 30.03 -33.12 3.07
CA GLU A 139 30.78 -33.76 1.97
C GLU A 139 29.98 -33.88 0.68
N ARG A 140 28.65 -33.98 0.77
CA ARG A 140 27.74 -34.13 -0.39
C ARG A 140 27.22 -32.81 -0.92
N ASP A 141 27.31 -31.75 -0.13
CA ASP A 141 26.75 -30.44 -0.44
C ASP A 141 27.80 -29.34 -0.24
N ARG A 142 28.16 -28.68 -1.35
CA ARG A 142 29.22 -27.65 -1.35
C ARG A 142 28.85 -26.44 -0.51
N ASP A 143 27.57 -26.11 -0.38
CA ASP A 143 27.10 -24.98 0.42
C ASP A 143 27.15 -25.34 1.91
N LEU A 144 26.71 -26.54 2.29
CA LEU A 144 26.85 -27.02 3.67
C LEU A 144 28.33 -27.15 4.08
N MET A 145 29.22 -27.59 3.19
CA MET A 145 30.66 -27.58 3.46
C MET A 145 31.18 -26.17 3.69
N ALA A 146 30.71 -25.19 2.91
CA ALA A 146 31.11 -23.81 3.09
C ALA A 146 30.54 -23.19 4.37
N GLU A 147 29.31 -23.54 4.77
CA GLU A 147 28.72 -23.19 6.07
C GLU A 147 29.50 -23.82 7.23
N LEU A 148 29.89 -25.10 7.14
CA LEU A 148 30.68 -25.77 8.17
C LEU A 148 32.06 -25.13 8.33
N LYS A 149 32.74 -24.81 7.22
CA LYS A 149 34.01 -24.07 7.23
C LYS A 149 33.85 -22.67 7.84
N ALA A 150 32.75 -21.99 7.52
CA ALA A 150 32.44 -20.69 8.09
C ALA A 150 32.23 -20.75 9.60
N TRP A 151 31.47 -21.75 10.07
CA TRP A 151 31.24 -21.99 11.48
C TRP A 151 32.54 -22.32 12.23
N ALA A 152 33.42 -23.13 11.64
CA ALA A 152 34.74 -23.42 12.21
C ALA A 152 35.61 -22.15 12.32
N LEU A 153 35.63 -21.31 11.28
CA LEU A 153 36.34 -20.03 11.27
C LEU A 153 35.80 -19.05 12.32
N GLN A 154 34.49 -19.06 12.59
CA GLN A 154 33.88 -18.25 13.66
C GLN A 154 34.33 -18.70 15.05
N GLN A 155 34.41 -20.01 15.30
CA GLN A 155 34.88 -20.54 16.59
C GLN A 155 36.38 -20.31 16.81
N GLN A 156 37.15 -20.21 15.73
CA GLN A 156 38.58 -19.90 15.75
C GLN A 156 38.88 -18.41 15.62
N ALA A 157 37.85 -17.55 15.57
CA ALA A 157 38.01 -16.12 15.41
C ALA A 157 38.86 -15.57 16.56
N SER A 158 40.02 -15.05 16.21
CA SER A 158 40.94 -14.47 17.18
C SER A 158 40.40 -13.14 17.70
N ASP A 159 40.78 -12.82 18.94
CA ASP A 159 40.64 -11.48 19.51
C ASP A 159 41.57 -10.43 18.86
N ASP A 160 42.41 -10.83 17.91
CA ASP A 160 43.22 -9.94 17.07
C ASP A 160 42.39 -9.37 15.88
N PRO A 161 42.26 -8.03 15.76
CA PRO A 161 41.55 -7.39 14.65
C PRO A 161 42.08 -7.78 13.26
N LYS A 162 43.39 -8.00 13.13
CA LYS A 162 44.01 -8.31 11.83
C LYS A 162 43.63 -9.72 11.37
N ALA A 163 43.72 -10.70 12.26
CA ALA A 163 43.23 -12.04 12.02
C ALA A 163 41.72 -12.05 11.69
N LEU A 164 40.92 -11.30 12.43
CA LEU A 164 39.48 -11.18 12.18
C LEU A 164 39.18 -10.60 10.79
N ARG A 165 39.92 -9.58 10.35
CA ARG A 165 39.81 -9.03 8.99
C ARG A 165 40.10 -10.07 7.91
N SER A 166 41.07 -10.97 8.13
CA SER A 166 41.33 -12.09 7.23
C SER A 166 40.14 -13.04 7.19
N THR A 167 39.61 -13.42 8.36
CA THR A 167 38.44 -14.30 8.47
C THR A 167 37.22 -13.73 7.74
N ILE A 168 36.93 -12.44 7.91
CA ILE A 168 35.85 -11.75 7.18
C ILE A 168 36.07 -11.83 5.67
N THR A 169 37.31 -11.66 5.21
CA THR A 169 37.66 -11.76 3.78
C THR A 169 37.39 -13.15 3.23
N ASP A 170 37.72 -14.19 4.00
CA ASP A 170 37.53 -15.58 3.61
C ASP A 170 36.04 -15.97 3.59
N LEU A 171 35.28 -15.53 4.60
CA LEU A 171 33.83 -15.77 4.70
C LEU A 171 33.05 -15.10 3.55
N LEU A 172 33.41 -13.86 3.22
CA LEU A 172 32.71 -13.05 2.23
C LEU A 172 33.29 -13.19 0.81
N ARG A 173 34.21 -14.13 0.59
CA ARG A 173 34.79 -14.39 -0.74
C ARG A 173 33.72 -14.97 -1.67
N SER A 174 33.32 -14.20 -2.68
CA SER A 174 32.68 -14.76 -3.88
C SER A 174 33.73 -15.46 -4.74
N ARG A 175 33.39 -16.61 -5.35
CA ARG A 175 34.31 -17.44 -6.13
C ARG A 175 34.45 -17.02 -7.60
N GLY A 176 34.01 -15.80 -7.95
CA GLY A 176 34.27 -15.17 -9.24
C GLY A 176 33.21 -15.43 -10.31
N ASP A 177 32.24 -16.31 -10.04
CA ASP A 177 31.05 -16.50 -10.88
C ASP A 177 29.89 -15.64 -10.36
N PHE A 178 28.96 -15.31 -11.26
CA PHE A 178 27.69 -14.68 -10.92
C PHE A 178 26.93 -15.54 -9.90
N LEU A 179 26.45 -14.93 -8.80
CA LEU A 179 25.63 -15.58 -7.80
C LEU A 179 24.17 -15.60 -8.30
N ASP A 180 23.72 -16.75 -8.81
CA ASP A 180 22.31 -16.97 -9.10
C ASP A 180 21.44 -16.90 -7.84
N TRP A 181 20.12 -16.91 -8.01
CA TRP A 181 19.17 -16.84 -6.89
C TRP A 181 19.43 -17.87 -5.76
N ARG A 182 19.90 -19.09 -6.06
CA ARG A 182 20.20 -20.07 -4.99
C ARG A 182 21.55 -19.78 -4.34
N GLY A 183 22.53 -19.41 -5.15
CA GLY A 183 23.86 -19.02 -4.71
C GLY A 183 23.84 -17.78 -3.82
N SER A 184 22.97 -16.81 -4.09
CA SER A 184 22.81 -15.60 -3.26
C SER A 184 22.24 -15.92 -1.89
N VAL A 185 21.24 -16.81 -1.79
CA VAL A 185 20.70 -17.29 -0.51
C VAL A 185 21.77 -18.01 0.33
N ALA A 186 22.53 -18.93 -0.29
CA ALA A 186 23.60 -19.64 0.42
C ALA A 186 24.74 -18.69 0.83
N TYR A 187 25.09 -17.72 -0.02
CA TYR A 187 26.06 -16.68 0.29
C TYR A 187 25.61 -15.82 1.48
N ALA A 188 24.36 -15.34 1.46
CA ALA A 188 23.78 -14.51 2.51
C ALA A 188 23.79 -15.21 3.88
N ARG A 189 23.43 -16.50 3.94
CA ARG A 189 23.50 -17.29 5.20
C ARG A 189 24.91 -17.34 5.78
N ARG A 190 25.92 -17.59 4.94
CA ARG A 190 27.31 -17.56 5.35
C ARG A 190 27.76 -16.16 5.77
N ALA A 191 27.32 -15.13 5.04
CA ALA A 191 27.65 -13.73 5.30
C ALA A 191 27.03 -13.20 6.61
N ALA A 192 25.82 -13.64 6.97
CA ALA A 192 25.17 -13.31 8.24
C ALA A 192 26.03 -13.69 9.47
N GLY A 193 26.86 -14.72 9.32
CA GLY A 193 27.87 -15.10 10.30
C GLY A 193 28.87 -14.01 10.66
N VAL A 194 29.18 -13.10 9.72
CA VAL A 194 30.08 -11.95 9.97
C VAL A 194 29.49 -10.99 10.97
N VAL A 195 28.18 -10.72 10.90
CA VAL A 195 27.48 -9.82 11.83
C VAL A 195 27.64 -10.31 13.27
N ALA A 196 27.48 -11.61 13.50
CA ALA A 196 27.67 -12.22 14.82
C ALA A 196 29.11 -12.07 15.35
N MET A 197 30.12 -12.14 14.47
CA MET A 197 31.54 -11.94 14.84
C MET A 197 31.88 -10.47 15.15
N LEU A 198 31.21 -9.54 14.46
CA LEU A 198 31.44 -8.10 14.63
C LEU A 198 30.78 -7.59 15.92
N LYS A 199 29.60 -8.09 16.28
CA LYS A 199 28.79 -7.57 17.39
C LYS A 199 29.55 -7.43 18.74
N PRO A 200 30.38 -8.39 19.20
CA PRO A 200 31.12 -8.24 20.45
C PRO A 200 32.14 -7.08 20.48
N TRP A 201 32.56 -6.59 19.31
CA TRP A 201 33.51 -5.49 19.21
C TRP A 201 32.90 -4.13 19.54
N LEU A 202 31.57 -4.03 19.56
CA LEU A 202 30.88 -2.79 19.91
C LEU A 202 31.21 -2.37 21.35
N GLU A 203 31.25 -3.31 22.29
CA GLU A 203 31.59 -3.02 23.68
C GLU A 203 33.11 -2.96 23.91
N ARG A 204 33.88 -3.75 23.17
CA ARG A 204 35.33 -3.89 23.38
C ARG A 204 36.15 -2.76 22.77
N ALA A 205 35.88 -2.42 21.52
CA ALA A 205 36.64 -1.44 20.75
C ALA A 205 35.83 -0.93 19.54
N PRO A 206 34.89 0.02 19.76
CA PRO A 206 34.04 0.54 18.69
C PRO A 206 34.82 1.16 17.51
N GLU A 207 35.98 1.77 17.78
CA GLU A 207 36.90 2.28 16.75
C GLU A 207 37.36 1.16 15.78
N VAL A 208 37.66 -0.02 16.33
CA VAL A 208 38.08 -1.20 15.54
C VAL A 208 36.88 -1.81 14.83
N LEU A 209 35.72 -1.90 15.49
CA LEU A 209 34.48 -2.34 14.87
C LEU A 209 34.16 -1.52 13.62
N ARG A 210 34.31 -0.19 13.67
CA ARG A 210 34.11 0.71 12.53
C ARG A 210 34.96 0.29 11.33
N ASP A 211 36.26 0.07 11.53
CA ASP A 211 37.17 -0.36 10.46
C ASP A 211 36.84 -1.76 9.92
N LEU A 212 36.36 -2.67 10.78
CA LEU A 212 35.93 -4.01 10.38
C LEU A 212 34.61 -3.98 9.59
N CYS A 213 33.65 -3.15 9.98
CA CYS A 213 32.41 -2.92 9.22
C CYS A 213 32.71 -2.35 7.83
N GLU A 214 33.57 -1.34 7.73
CA GLU A 214 33.97 -0.80 6.42
C GLU A 214 34.63 -1.87 5.53
N HIS A 215 35.45 -2.74 6.11
CA HIS A 215 36.05 -3.84 5.36
C HIS A 215 35.00 -4.86 4.92
N ALA A 216 34.09 -5.26 5.81
CA ALA A 216 33.01 -6.20 5.51
C ALA A 216 32.10 -5.67 4.39
N LEU A 217 31.70 -4.40 4.46
CA LEU A 217 30.88 -3.74 3.42
C LEU A 217 31.57 -3.79 2.06
N ARG A 218 32.85 -3.41 1.96
CA ARG A 218 33.60 -3.53 0.70
C ARG A 218 33.69 -4.95 0.16
N ARG A 219 33.70 -5.96 1.02
CA ARG A 219 33.65 -7.38 0.59
C ARG A 219 32.27 -7.76 0.08
N LEU A 220 31.21 -7.29 0.75
CA LEU A 220 29.82 -7.51 0.33
C LEU A 220 29.51 -6.82 -1.00
N TYR A 221 29.94 -5.56 -1.19
CA TYR A 221 29.74 -4.81 -2.44
C TYR A 221 30.30 -5.53 -3.66
N LYS A 222 31.48 -6.14 -3.51
CA LYS A 222 32.10 -6.95 -4.57
C LYS A 222 31.27 -8.18 -4.94
N ALA A 223 30.58 -8.79 -3.99
CA ALA A 223 29.71 -9.92 -4.28
C ALA A 223 28.37 -9.46 -4.87
N ALA A 224 27.81 -8.39 -4.33
CA ALA A 224 26.52 -7.82 -4.74
C ALA A 224 26.49 -7.28 -6.17
N ALA A 225 27.61 -6.73 -6.66
CA ALA A 225 27.72 -6.27 -8.04
C ALA A 225 27.46 -7.40 -9.06
N GLU A 226 27.63 -8.66 -8.66
CA GLU A 226 27.53 -9.86 -9.50
C GLU A 226 26.55 -10.88 -8.89
N ALA A 227 25.43 -10.42 -8.31
CA ALA A 227 24.46 -11.29 -7.66
C ALA A 227 22.99 -11.00 -8.03
N ASP A 228 22.21 -12.06 -8.19
CA ASP A 228 20.74 -12.02 -8.16
C ASP A 228 20.26 -12.14 -6.71
N ASP A 229 20.15 -10.99 -6.03
CA ASP A 229 19.64 -10.88 -4.65
C ASP A 229 18.15 -10.50 -4.62
N SER A 230 17.33 -11.03 -5.52
CA SER A 230 15.89 -10.73 -5.56
C SER A 230 15.14 -11.10 -4.26
N ASP A 231 15.71 -11.98 -3.42
CA ASP A 231 15.20 -12.33 -2.08
C ASP A 231 15.70 -11.38 -0.97
N GLY A 232 16.64 -10.48 -1.30
CA GLY A 232 17.17 -9.45 -0.40
C GLY A 232 18.10 -9.95 0.70
N GLY A 233 18.62 -11.18 0.60
CA GLY A 233 19.45 -11.79 1.64
C GLY A 233 20.80 -11.09 1.80
N ILE A 234 21.48 -10.76 0.70
CA ILE A 234 22.76 -10.04 0.74
C ILE A 234 22.54 -8.58 1.17
N GLY A 235 21.50 -7.94 0.64
CA GLY A 235 21.09 -6.59 1.02
C GLY A 235 20.78 -6.48 2.51
N GLY A 236 20.10 -7.47 3.08
CA GLY A 236 19.86 -7.57 4.52
C GLY A 236 21.14 -7.62 5.35
N VAL A 237 22.12 -8.44 4.95
CA VAL A 237 23.43 -8.49 5.63
C VAL A 237 24.19 -7.16 5.52
N MET A 238 24.11 -6.47 4.38
CA MET A 238 24.71 -5.13 4.26
C MET A 238 24.08 -4.15 5.23
N GLN A 239 22.75 -4.14 5.33
CA GLN A 239 22.02 -3.28 6.25
C GLN A 239 22.35 -3.60 7.72
N ASP A 240 22.50 -4.88 8.08
CA ASP A 240 22.94 -5.27 9.42
C ASP A 240 24.34 -4.74 9.76
N VAL A 241 25.28 -4.82 8.80
CA VAL A 241 26.64 -4.29 8.98
C VAL A 241 26.64 -2.75 9.04
N MET A 242 25.80 -2.08 8.24
CA MET A 242 25.59 -0.62 8.31
C MET A 242 24.97 -0.21 9.66
N GLY A 243 24.06 -1.02 10.21
CA GLY A 243 23.49 -0.84 11.55
C GLY A 243 24.56 -0.92 12.65
N LEU A 244 25.41 -1.95 12.61
CA LEU A 244 26.57 -2.09 13.51
C LEU A 244 27.57 -0.94 13.35
N LEU A 245 27.78 -0.46 12.12
CA LEU A 245 28.59 0.72 11.88
C LEU A 245 27.97 1.95 12.57
N ALA A 246 26.67 2.18 12.45
CA ALA A 246 25.98 3.27 13.14
C ALA A 246 26.08 3.15 14.66
N ASP A 247 25.97 1.93 15.22
CA ASP A 247 26.19 1.70 16.65
C ASP A 247 27.63 2.02 17.07
N ALA A 248 28.62 1.63 16.26
CA ALA A 248 30.03 1.95 16.52
C ALA A 248 30.28 3.47 16.50
N LEU A 249 29.65 4.19 15.58
CA LEU A 249 29.71 5.66 15.50
C LEU A 249 29.11 6.32 16.75
N ARG A 250 27.98 5.81 17.25
CA ARG A 250 27.35 6.29 18.50
C ARG A 250 28.26 6.06 19.71
N ALA A 251 28.90 4.89 19.78
CA ALA A 251 29.76 4.50 20.89
C ALA A 251 31.11 5.25 20.88
N ALA A 252 31.71 5.46 19.71
CA ALA A 252 32.95 6.22 19.53
C ALA A 252 32.88 7.11 18.27
N PRO A 253 32.43 8.37 18.41
CA PRO A 253 32.34 9.31 17.30
C PRO A 253 33.70 9.52 16.60
N PRO A 254 33.79 9.36 15.26
CA PRO A 254 35.05 9.54 14.54
C PRO A 254 35.53 11.00 14.50
N PRO A 255 36.81 11.22 14.15
CA PRO A 255 37.27 12.53 13.73
C PRO A 255 36.60 12.97 12.41
N ALA A 256 36.54 14.28 12.16
CA ALA A 256 35.95 14.86 10.95
C ALA A 256 36.48 14.25 9.63
N ALA A 257 37.76 13.86 9.58
CA ALA A 257 38.39 13.26 8.42
C ALA A 257 37.76 11.91 7.99
N TRP A 258 37.02 11.24 8.88
CA TRP A 258 36.31 10.02 8.54
C TRP A 258 35.19 10.24 7.50
N THR A 259 34.67 11.46 7.39
CA THR A 259 33.65 11.82 6.39
C THR A 259 34.08 11.44 4.97
N ASP A 260 35.35 11.65 4.61
CA ASP A 260 35.86 11.31 3.29
C ASP A 260 35.92 9.78 3.05
N ARG A 261 36.18 8.99 4.11
CA ARG A 261 36.09 7.51 4.06
C ARG A 261 34.65 7.05 3.86
N TRP A 262 33.70 7.68 4.57
CA TRP A 262 32.30 7.36 4.45
C TRP A 262 31.77 7.64 3.03
N PHE A 263 32.08 8.82 2.45
CA PHE A 263 31.69 9.14 1.07
C PHE A 263 32.29 8.17 0.05
N ALA A 264 33.56 7.78 0.22
CA ALA A 264 34.17 6.76 -0.63
C ALA A 264 33.42 5.43 -0.52
N LEU A 265 33.07 5.00 0.69
CA LEU A 265 32.34 3.76 0.92
C LEU A 265 30.91 3.80 0.33
N MET A 266 30.23 4.96 0.40
CA MET A 266 28.93 5.15 -0.26
C MET A 266 29.03 5.06 -1.78
N ALA A 267 30.08 5.63 -2.37
CA ALA A 267 30.30 5.56 -3.81
C ALA A 267 30.65 4.14 -4.30
N GLU A 268 31.15 3.27 -3.41
CA GLU A 268 31.43 1.86 -3.68
C GLU A 268 30.17 0.96 -3.57
N ASP A 269 29.05 1.45 -3.03
CA ASP A 269 27.82 0.68 -2.85
C ASP A 269 27.05 0.53 -4.20
N PRO A 270 26.93 -0.69 -4.75
CA PRO A 270 26.27 -0.92 -6.04
C PRO A 270 24.75 -0.71 -5.99
N TRP A 271 24.14 -0.72 -4.81
CA TRP A 271 22.69 -0.73 -4.63
C TRP A 271 22.15 0.52 -3.94
N GLY A 272 23.03 1.38 -3.41
CA GLY A 272 22.64 2.64 -2.76
C GLY A 272 21.77 2.43 -1.52
N LEU A 273 22.13 1.46 -0.66
CA LEU A 273 21.37 1.07 0.53
C LEU A 273 21.58 1.98 1.74
N TRP A 274 22.49 2.95 1.65
CA TRP A 274 22.84 3.85 2.74
C TRP A 274 21.65 4.72 3.19
N ASN A 275 21.35 4.68 4.48
CA ASN A 275 20.53 5.68 5.15
C ASN A 275 21.42 6.80 5.71
N GLU A 276 21.69 7.81 4.89
CA GLU A 276 22.54 8.94 5.28
C GLU A 276 22.05 9.69 6.53
N PRO A 277 20.74 10.03 6.67
CA PRO A 277 20.22 10.64 7.89
C PRO A 277 20.55 9.89 9.18
N ASP A 278 20.36 8.56 9.21
CA ASP A 278 20.59 7.75 10.40
C ASP A 278 22.07 7.74 10.79
N LEU A 279 22.95 7.63 9.80
CA LEU A 279 24.39 7.69 10.04
C LEU A 279 24.86 9.08 10.48
N LEU A 280 24.31 10.13 9.89
CA LEU A 280 24.63 11.51 10.24
C LEU A 280 24.22 11.83 11.69
N ALA A 281 23.09 11.28 12.14
CA ALA A 281 22.68 11.34 13.55
C ALA A 281 23.67 10.61 14.47
N ALA A 282 24.19 9.46 14.04
CA ALA A 282 25.14 8.64 14.79
C ALA A 282 26.59 9.18 14.83
N ALA A 283 27.06 9.89 13.79
CA ALA A 283 28.48 10.19 13.59
C ALA A 283 29.09 11.30 14.48
N GLY A 284 28.28 11.97 15.30
CA GLY A 284 28.73 13.05 16.18
C GLY A 284 29.01 14.39 15.47
N PRO A 285 29.27 15.47 16.24
CA PRO A 285 29.27 16.84 15.73
C PRO A 285 30.40 17.15 14.74
N ALA A 286 31.59 16.58 14.92
CA ALA A 286 32.74 16.83 14.04
C ALA A 286 32.50 16.30 12.62
N VAL A 287 31.94 15.09 12.49
CA VAL A 287 31.55 14.52 11.19
C VAL A 287 30.36 15.28 10.61
N ARG A 288 29.34 15.64 11.40
CA ARG A 288 28.21 16.46 10.91
C ARG A 288 28.65 17.79 10.31
N ALA A 289 29.56 18.50 10.97
CA ALA A 289 30.10 19.75 10.45
C ALA A 289 30.86 19.56 9.14
N ARG A 290 31.72 18.52 9.05
CA ARG A 290 32.46 18.21 7.83
C ARG A 290 31.56 17.72 6.70
N TYR A 291 30.51 16.96 7.00
CA TYR A 291 29.48 16.54 6.06
C TYR A 291 28.76 17.76 5.48
N ALA A 292 28.29 18.68 6.33
CA ALA A 292 27.60 19.89 5.88
C ALA A 292 28.50 20.75 4.97
N GLU A 293 29.77 20.91 5.34
CA GLU A 293 30.75 21.61 4.50
C GLU A 293 30.95 20.93 3.15
N ARG A 294 31.11 19.61 3.13
CA ARG A 294 31.29 18.85 1.89
C ARG A 294 30.04 18.91 1.00
N ALA A 295 28.87 18.69 1.58
CA ALA A 295 27.60 18.75 0.86
C ALA A 295 27.34 20.13 0.24
N ARG A 296 27.68 21.21 0.97
CA ARG A 296 27.62 22.59 0.46
C ARG A 296 28.59 22.80 -0.70
N GLN A 297 29.84 22.35 -0.57
CA GLN A 297 30.84 22.45 -1.65
C GLN A 297 30.41 21.71 -2.92
N ASP A 298 29.89 20.48 -2.78
CA ASP A 298 29.42 19.66 -3.90
C ASP A 298 28.19 20.31 -4.57
N TRP A 299 27.26 20.86 -3.79
CA TRP A 299 26.09 21.59 -4.30
C TRP A 299 26.48 22.87 -5.06
N GLU A 300 27.35 23.70 -4.49
CA GLU A 300 27.85 24.92 -5.14
C GLU A 300 28.64 24.61 -6.42
N ALA A 301 29.43 23.53 -6.42
CA ALA A 301 30.15 23.07 -7.61
C ALA A 301 29.19 22.61 -8.72
N TRP A 302 28.09 21.94 -8.35
CA TRP A 302 27.05 21.55 -9.29
C TRP A 302 26.34 22.78 -9.88
N LEU A 303 25.94 23.76 -9.05
CA LEU A 303 25.32 25.01 -9.53
C LEU A 303 26.23 25.80 -10.48
N ARG A 304 27.55 25.86 -10.22
CA ARG A 304 28.50 26.52 -11.13
C ARG A 304 28.62 25.84 -12.48
N SER A 305 28.51 24.51 -12.52
CA SER A 305 28.59 23.73 -13.75
C SER A 305 27.25 23.60 -14.49
N HIS A 306 26.14 23.89 -13.82
CA HIS A 306 24.78 23.82 -14.36
C HIS A 306 24.04 25.13 -14.10
N PRO A 307 24.46 26.25 -14.74
CA PRO A 307 23.73 27.50 -14.64
C PRO A 307 22.28 27.29 -15.12
N PRO A 308 21.29 27.97 -14.53
CA PRO A 308 19.90 27.81 -14.90
C PRO A 308 19.75 28.06 -16.41
N ALA A 309 19.40 27.01 -17.15
CA ALA A 309 19.10 27.15 -18.57
C ALA A 309 17.93 28.14 -18.73
N ALA A 310 18.00 28.99 -19.76
CA ALA A 310 16.84 29.77 -20.17
C ALA A 310 15.65 28.82 -20.34
N ALA A 311 14.50 29.22 -19.81
CA ALA A 311 13.32 28.36 -19.66
C ALA A 311 13.12 27.47 -20.90
N PRO A 312 13.00 26.13 -20.75
CA PRO A 312 12.80 25.26 -21.88
C PRO A 312 11.53 25.69 -22.62
N SER A 313 11.64 25.87 -23.93
CA SER A 313 10.46 26.16 -24.76
C SER A 313 9.48 25.00 -24.62
N ALA A 314 8.18 25.32 -24.64
CA ALA A 314 7.09 24.36 -24.40
C ALA A 314 7.00 23.20 -25.43
N ALA A 315 7.99 23.04 -26.31
CA ALA A 315 8.06 22.05 -27.37
C ALA A 315 9.12 20.97 -27.04
N GLY A 316 8.89 20.21 -25.97
CA GLY A 316 9.84 19.17 -25.54
C GLY A 316 9.22 18.03 -24.73
N ALA A 317 7.92 17.78 -24.86
CA ALA A 317 7.28 16.63 -24.24
C ALA A 317 7.67 15.34 -24.99
N ARG A 318 8.93 14.88 -24.86
CA ARG A 318 9.35 13.53 -25.30
C ARG A 318 10.40 12.93 -24.36
N ARG A 319 9.94 11.86 -23.70
CA ARG A 319 10.63 10.76 -22.98
C ARG A 319 10.81 10.93 -21.47
N VAL A 320 10.10 10.03 -20.78
CA VAL A 320 10.14 9.69 -19.36
C VAL A 320 11.41 8.88 -19.07
N PHE A 321 12.57 9.52 -19.20
CA PHE A 321 13.77 9.07 -18.52
C PHE A 321 14.20 10.21 -17.63
N ILE A 322 14.28 9.97 -16.32
CA ILE A 322 14.93 10.93 -15.42
C ILE A 322 16.38 10.98 -15.91
N ASP A 323 16.81 12.13 -16.45
CA ASP A 323 18.19 12.27 -16.87
C ASP A 323 19.12 12.15 -15.66
N GLN A 324 20.36 11.72 -15.90
CA GLN A 324 21.33 11.50 -14.82
C GLN A 324 21.60 12.79 -14.04
N ASP A 325 21.48 13.96 -14.68
CA ASP A 325 21.67 15.26 -14.05
C ASP A 325 20.55 15.61 -13.07
N THR A 326 19.29 15.26 -13.36
CA THR A 326 18.13 15.44 -12.48
C THR A 326 18.24 14.55 -11.24
N LEU A 327 18.65 13.29 -11.43
CA LEU A 327 18.94 12.39 -10.30
C LEU A 327 20.06 12.96 -9.42
N ARG A 328 21.16 13.39 -10.04
CA ARG A 328 22.32 13.95 -9.35
C ARG A 328 21.99 15.25 -8.63
N ARG A 329 21.23 16.15 -9.24
CA ARG A 329 20.71 17.37 -8.61
C ARG A 329 19.91 17.03 -7.37
N GLY A 330 18.99 16.08 -7.48
CA GLY A 330 18.15 15.63 -6.37
C GLY A 330 18.97 15.10 -5.20
N GLU A 331 19.96 14.25 -5.48
CA GLU A 331 20.89 13.73 -4.47
C GLU A 331 21.68 14.84 -3.77
N LEU A 332 22.33 15.72 -4.53
CA LEU A 332 23.14 16.81 -3.98
C LEU A 332 22.31 17.81 -3.18
N ARG A 333 21.11 18.17 -3.67
CA ARG A 333 20.16 19.03 -2.94
C ARG A 333 19.75 18.37 -1.62
N ARG A 334 19.42 17.08 -1.62
CA ARG A 334 19.06 16.36 -0.38
C ARG A 334 20.19 16.40 0.64
N ARG A 335 21.43 16.11 0.24
CA ARG A 335 22.61 16.17 1.15
C ARG A 335 22.85 17.58 1.68
N TYR A 336 22.77 18.58 0.81
CA TYR A 336 22.93 19.99 1.18
C TYR A 336 21.90 20.41 2.25
N LEU A 337 20.63 20.09 2.03
CA LEU A 337 19.56 20.39 2.99
C LEU A 337 19.67 19.55 4.27
N ALA A 338 20.13 18.31 4.20
CA ALA A 338 20.40 17.48 5.38
C ALA A 338 21.50 18.09 6.26
N GLY A 339 22.57 18.60 5.66
CA GLY A 339 23.63 19.31 6.37
C GLY A 339 23.15 20.55 7.11
N ILE A 340 22.17 21.28 6.55
CA ILE A 340 21.55 22.45 7.21
C ILE A 340 20.59 22.03 8.31
N ARG A 341 19.78 20.97 8.09
CA ARG A 341 18.88 20.42 9.12
C ARG A 341 19.61 20.07 10.41
N CYS A 342 20.85 19.57 10.33
CA CYS A 342 21.66 19.26 11.51
C CYS A 342 22.06 20.47 12.36
N GLN A 343 21.87 21.70 11.87
CA GLN A 343 22.16 22.93 12.60
C GLN A 343 20.97 23.40 13.45
N ASP A 344 19.80 22.77 13.30
CA ASP A 344 18.56 23.08 14.01
C ASP A 344 18.12 24.56 13.89
N ASP A 345 18.35 25.14 12.70
CA ASP A 345 17.88 26.47 12.32
C ASP A 345 16.82 26.35 11.21
N PRO A 346 15.52 26.38 11.56
CA PRO A 346 14.44 26.29 10.58
C PRO A 346 14.44 27.41 9.53
N ARG A 347 14.96 28.60 9.85
CA ARG A 347 15.00 29.72 8.91
C ARG A 347 16.16 29.58 7.93
N ALA A 348 17.34 29.16 8.38
CA ALA A 348 18.43 28.81 7.47
C ALA A 348 18.04 27.67 6.52
N LEU A 349 17.30 26.66 7.03
CA LEU A 349 16.76 25.59 6.20
C LEU A 349 15.75 26.11 5.18
N HIS A 350 14.82 26.96 5.61
CA HIS A 350 13.84 27.59 4.71
C HIS A 350 14.53 28.35 3.57
N ASP A 351 15.52 29.18 3.87
CA ASP A 351 16.21 30.01 2.87
C ASP A 351 16.98 29.14 1.87
N ALA A 352 17.62 28.07 2.34
CA ALA A 352 18.27 27.09 1.47
C ALA A 352 17.28 26.30 0.59
N MET A 353 16.11 25.95 1.13
CA MET A 353 15.04 25.32 0.36
C MET A 353 14.51 26.26 -0.71
N ALA A 354 14.24 27.52 -0.36
CA ALA A 354 13.76 28.57 -1.26
C ALA A 354 14.74 28.84 -2.40
N ALA A 355 16.04 28.92 -2.09
CA ALA A 355 17.10 29.12 -3.08
C ALA A 355 17.32 27.93 -4.03
N SER A 356 16.75 26.76 -3.71
CA SER A 356 16.95 25.51 -4.47
C SER A 356 15.65 24.93 -5.05
N LEU A 357 14.58 25.73 -5.15
CA LEU A 357 13.30 25.29 -5.72
C LEU A 357 13.40 25.06 -7.24
N ASP A 358 12.91 23.91 -7.71
CA ASP A 358 12.77 23.63 -9.14
C ASP A 358 11.58 22.72 -9.43
N GLU A 359 11.57 21.52 -8.85
CA GLU A 359 10.51 20.53 -9.06
C GLU A 359 9.29 20.77 -8.15
N ALA A 360 8.11 20.26 -8.55
CA ALA A 360 6.89 20.35 -7.73
C ALA A 360 7.08 19.79 -6.30
N ARG A 361 7.89 18.72 -6.15
CA ARG A 361 8.23 18.17 -4.83
C ARG A 361 8.99 19.16 -3.94
N ASP A 362 9.86 19.98 -4.52
CA ASP A 362 10.68 20.93 -3.76
C ASP A 362 9.78 22.02 -3.12
N PHE A 363 8.72 22.42 -3.83
CA PHE A 363 7.68 23.32 -3.31
C PHE A 363 6.86 22.67 -2.19
N LEU A 364 6.48 21.40 -2.33
CA LEU A 364 5.74 20.69 -1.28
C LEU A 364 6.58 20.53 -0.01
N GLU A 365 7.88 20.28 -0.13
CA GLU A 365 8.79 20.19 1.01
C GLU A 365 8.87 21.52 1.78
N ILE A 366 9.01 22.67 1.08
CA ILE A 366 9.09 23.98 1.78
C ILE A 366 7.74 24.38 2.38
N VAL A 367 6.63 24.02 1.73
CA VAL A 367 5.28 24.17 2.29
C VAL A 367 5.16 23.36 3.58
N ALA A 368 5.56 22.08 3.56
CA ALA A 368 5.52 21.23 4.76
C ALA A 368 6.41 21.77 5.89
N LEU A 369 7.58 22.32 5.58
CA LEU A 369 8.42 23.02 6.57
C LEU A 369 7.67 24.21 7.18
N CYS A 370 7.09 25.07 6.35
CA CYS A 370 6.35 26.24 6.81
C CYS A 370 5.15 25.85 7.67
N GLU A 371 4.38 24.82 7.28
CA GLU A 371 3.27 24.28 8.08
C GLU A 371 3.73 23.77 9.44
N GLY A 372 4.80 22.98 9.48
CA GLY A 372 5.35 22.42 10.72
C GLY A 372 5.87 23.49 11.69
N GLN A 373 6.28 24.66 11.18
CA GLN A 373 6.74 25.81 11.96
C GLN A 373 5.62 26.82 12.28
N GLY A 374 4.40 26.61 11.77
CA GLY A 374 3.28 27.54 11.92
C GLY A 374 3.36 28.80 11.03
N TRP A 375 4.24 28.81 10.03
CA TRP A 375 4.39 29.90 9.05
C TRP A 375 3.36 29.79 7.92
N HIS A 376 2.09 29.76 8.29
CA HIS A 376 0.97 29.47 7.39
C HIS A 376 0.87 30.44 6.21
N ARG A 377 1.23 31.72 6.42
CA ARG A 377 1.23 32.74 5.35
C ARG A 377 2.29 32.44 4.30
N GLU A 378 3.51 32.10 4.72
CA GLU A 378 4.59 31.69 3.84
C GLU A 378 4.26 30.37 3.13
N ALA A 379 3.65 29.41 3.83
CA ALA A 379 3.19 28.15 3.24
C ALA A 379 2.22 28.41 2.07
N LEU A 380 1.23 29.30 2.26
CA LEU A 380 0.29 29.71 1.20
C LEU A 380 1.03 30.36 0.01
N GLN A 381 1.99 31.25 0.27
CA GLN A 381 2.77 31.91 -0.79
C GLN A 381 3.57 30.90 -1.61
N TRP A 382 4.21 29.93 -0.96
CA TRP A 382 5.01 28.91 -1.62
C TRP A 382 4.15 27.94 -2.42
N VAL A 383 3.02 27.49 -1.89
CA VAL A 383 2.14 26.59 -2.65
C VAL A 383 1.53 27.31 -3.86
N GLN A 384 1.14 28.58 -3.73
CA GLN A 384 0.69 29.40 -4.86
C GLN A 384 1.78 29.57 -5.93
N ALA A 385 3.03 29.80 -5.52
CA ALA A 385 4.16 29.87 -6.44
C ALA A 385 4.40 28.52 -7.14
N GLY A 386 4.32 27.42 -6.40
CA GLY A 386 4.43 26.05 -6.91
C GLY A 386 3.35 25.74 -7.93
N THR A 387 2.07 26.00 -7.63
CA THR A 387 0.95 25.79 -8.55
C THR A 387 1.07 26.63 -9.82
N ARG A 388 1.56 27.88 -9.74
CA ARG A 388 1.83 28.71 -10.93
C ARG A 388 2.93 28.11 -11.81
N ARG A 389 3.99 27.57 -11.19
CA ARG A 389 5.12 26.96 -11.91
C ARG A 389 4.78 25.59 -12.50
N HIS A 390 3.95 24.82 -11.79
CA HIS A 390 3.59 23.43 -12.07
C HIS A 390 2.06 23.23 -12.08
N PRO A 391 1.32 23.86 -13.00
CA PRO A 391 -0.15 23.95 -12.95
C PRO A 391 -0.91 22.62 -13.17
N ARG A 392 -0.20 21.52 -13.47
CA ARG A 392 -0.79 20.18 -13.67
C ARG A 392 -0.44 19.20 -12.54
N ASP A 393 0.36 19.60 -11.54
CA ASP A 393 0.67 18.72 -10.42
C ASP A 393 -0.49 18.71 -9.41
N GLN A 394 -1.13 17.55 -9.28
CA GLN A 394 -2.31 17.38 -8.41
C GLN A 394 -1.97 17.58 -6.92
N ARG A 395 -0.76 17.22 -6.49
CA ARG A 395 -0.35 17.31 -5.08
C ARG A 395 -0.20 18.78 -4.65
N LEU A 396 0.30 19.64 -5.54
CA LEU A 396 0.36 21.08 -5.29
C LEU A 396 -1.04 21.71 -5.23
N GLU A 397 -1.97 21.24 -6.07
CA GLU A 397 -3.35 21.70 -6.00
C GLU A 397 -4.06 21.24 -4.73
N ASP A 398 -3.80 20.01 -4.26
CA ASP A 398 -4.29 19.51 -2.98
C ASP A 398 -3.75 20.35 -1.81
N ALA A 399 -2.44 20.63 -1.79
CA ALA A 399 -1.84 21.48 -0.78
C ALA A 399 -2.39 22.91 -0.81
N LEU A 400 -2.64 23.47 -2.00
CA LEU A 400 -3.23 24.81 -2.16
C LEU A 400 -4.65 24.84 -1.60
N LEU A 401 -5.44 23.81 -1.89
CA LEU A 401 -6.80 23.66 -1.40
C LEU A 401 -6.84 23.56 0.13
N CYS A 402 -5.92 22.79 0.74
CA CYS A 402 -5.77 22.74 2.19
C CYS A 402 -5.43 24.12 2.78
N CYS A 403 -4.53 24.89 2.15
CA CYS A 403 -4.19 26.23 2.61
C CYS A 403 -5.40 27.18 2.51
N TYR A 404 -6.15 27.16 1.40
CA TYR A 404 -7.34 27.99 1.25
C TYR A 404 -8.42 27.63 2.26
N GLU A 405 -8.68 26.35 2.50
CA GLU A 405 -9.66 25.89 3.48
C GLU A 405 -9.23 26.19 4.93
N ARG A 406 -7.92 26.25 5.24
CA ARG A 406 -7.44 26.68 6.56
C ARG A 406 -7.59 28.19 6.74
N ASP A 407 -7.18 28.97 5.75
CA ASP A 407 -7.04 30.43 5.84
C ASP A 407 -8.33 31.20 5.55
N GLY A 408 -9.44 30.50 5.25
CA GLY A 408 -10.74 31.12 4.99
C GLY A 408 -10.91 31.70 3.59
N TRP A 409 -10.11 31.23 2.61
CA TRP A 409 -10.26 31.57 1.19
C TRP A 409 -11.32 30.65 0.56
N ASP A 410 -12.53 30.74 1.10
CA ASP A 410 -13.59 29.76 0.83
C ASP A 410 -14.09 29.84 -0.62
N GLU A 411 -14.08 31.03 -1.25
CA GLU A 411 -14.45 31.20 -2.67
C GLU A 411 -13.42 30.56 -3.62
N GLU A 412 -12.13 30.69 -3.33
CA GLU A 412 -11.05 30.08 -4.10
C GLU A 412 -11.05 28.55 -3.94
N ALA A 413 -11.28 28.06 -2.72
CA ALA A 413 -11.47 26.63 -2.46
C ALA A 413 -12.68 26.08 -3.21
N LEU A 414 -13.80 26.80 -3.19
CA LEU A 414 -15.01 26.44 -3.94
C LEU A 414 -14.74 26.34 -5.44
N ALA A 415 -13.99 27.28 -6.02
CA ALA A 415 -13.64 27.26 -7.44
C ALA A 415 -12.84 26.00 -7.83
N ILE A 416 -11.86 25.59 -7.01
CA ILE A 416 -11.09 24.35 -7.23
C ILE A 416 -11.99 23.12 -7.12
N ARG A 417 -12.81 23.03 -6.07
CA ARG A 417 -13.74 21.92 -5.83
C ARG A 417 -14.75 21.80 -6.97
N ARG A 418 -15.29 22.91 -7.45
CA ARG A 418 -16.22 22.96 -8.58
C ARG A 418 -15.56 22.45 -9.85
N ARG A 419 -14.37 22.92 -10.19
CA ARG A 419 -13.64 22.44 -11.38
C ARG A 419 -13.35 20.92 -11.30
N ARG A 420 -12.99 20.41 -10.12
CA ARG A 420 -12.76 18.96 -9.92
C ARG A 420 -14.02 18.14 -10.12
N LEU A 421 -15.16 18.60 -9.59
CA LEU A 421 -16.46 17.97 -9.83
C LEU A 421 -16.79 17.94 -11.32
N GLU A 422 -16.57 19.05 -12.03
CA GLU A 422 -16.89 19.13 -13.46
C GLU A 422 -16.05 18.17 -14.32
N GLN A 423 -14.81 17.89 -13.89
CA GLN A 423 -13.95 16.88 -14.50
C GLN A 423 -14.36 15.46 -14.12
N TYR A 424 -14.69 15.21 -12.85
CA TYR A 424 -15.05 13.91 -12.32
C TYR A 424 -16.24 14.01 -11.32
N PRO A 425 -17.50 13.93 -11.81
CA PRO A 425 -18.70 14.24 -11.05
C PRO A 425 -19.15 13.07 -10.16
N SER A 426 -18.30 12.67 -9.22
CA SER A 426 -18.58 11.58 -8.26
C SER A 426 -19.38 12.05 -7.04
N PRO A 427 -20.04 11.13 -6.28
CA PRO A 427 -20.65 11.44 -4.99
C PRO A 427 -19.72 12.17 -4.01
N LYS A 428 -18.45 11.76 -3.95
CA LYS A 428 -17.44 12.39 -3.09
C LYS A 428 -17.18 13.84 -3.50
N ALA A 429 -16.94 14.08 -4.80
CA ALA A 429 -16.72 15.44 -5.30
C ALA A 429 -17.96 16.34 -5.09
N TYR A 430 -19.16 15.77 -5.20
CA TYR A 430 -20.43 16.45 -4.94
C TYR A 430 -20.57 16.88 -3.47
N ALA A 431 -20.34 15.99 -2.52
CA ALA A 431 -20.38 16.32 -1.10
C ALA A 431 -19.35 17.41 -0.74
N GLU A 432 -18.13 17.29 -1.26
CA GLU A 432 -17.04 18.22 -0.99
C GLU A 432 -17.30 19.62 -1.57
N VAL A 433 -17.89 19.72 -2.77
CA VAL A 433 -18.23 21.04 -3.35
C VAL A 433 -19.40 21.69 -2.60
N LEU A 434 -20.38 20.93 -2.10
CA LEU A 434 -21.45 21.48 -1.25
C LEU A 434 -20.92 22.00 0.08
N LYS A 435 -19.98 21.27 0.69
CA LYS A 435 -19.29 21.69 1.91
C LYS A 435 -18.53 22.99 1.67
N ALA A 436 -17.78 23.10 0.58
CA ALA A 436 -17.07 24.31 0.20
C ALA A 436 -18.04 25.48 -0.09
N ALA A 437 -19.16 25.22 -0.77
CA ALA A 437 -20.15 26.24 -1.08
C ALA A 437 -20.78 26.83 0.19
N ARG A 438 -21.11 25.98 1.16
CA ARG A 438 -21.62 26.42 2.46
C ARG A 438 -20.61 27.31 3.20
N ARG A 439 -19.34 26.93 3.19
CA ARG A 439 -18.26 27.73 3.81
C ARG A 439 -18.10 29.08 3.14
N ALA A 440 -18.20 29.14 1.81
CA ALA A 440 -18.20 30.37 1.02
C ALA A 440 -19.48 31.22 1.19
N GLY A 441 -20.40 30.85 2.09
CA GLY A 441 -21.63 31.60 2.34
C GLY A 441 -22.68 31.46 1.23
N ARG A 442 -22.55 30.46 0.34
CA ARG A 442 -23.58 30.15 -0.66
C ARG A 442 -24.76 29.46 0.00
N ASP A 443 -25.97 29.81 -0.43
CA ASP A 443 -27.17 29.09 -0.01
C ASP A 443 -27.09 27.61 -0.49
N PRO A 444 -27.11 26.62 0.43
CA PRO A 444 -26.92 25.22 0.06
C PRO A 444 -27.98 24.69 -0.91
N ALA A 445 -29.24 25.15 -0.78
CA ALA A 445 -30.33 24.67 -1.62
C ALA A 445 -30.23 25.22 -3.05
N ALA A 446 -29.95 26.51 -3.20
CA ALA A 446 -29.73 27.15 -4.49
C ALA A 446 -28.51 26.57 -5.20
N TYR A 447 -27.39 26.38 -4.49
CA TYR A 447 -26.17 25.84 -5.09
C TYR A 447 -26.33 24.36 -5.48
N ARG A 448 -27.05 23.57 -4.67
CA ARG A 448 -27.48 22.22 -5.05
C ARG A 448 -28.29 22.24 -6.35
N ALA A 449 -29.30 23.11 -6.47
CA ALA A 449 -30.12 23.21 -7.67
C ALA A 449 -29.25 23.55 -8.90
N GLU A 450 -28.32 24.48 -8.77
CA GLU A 450 -27.37 24.83 -9.83
C GLU A 450 -26.52 23.64 -10.30
N LEU A 451 -26.04 22.82 -9.36
CA LEU A 451 -25.28 21.60 -9.67
C LEU A 451 -26.14 20.58 -10.42
N PHE A 452 -27.39 20.38 -9.99
CA PHE A 452 -28.34 19.49 -10.67
C PHE A 452 -28.68 19.97 -12.08
N ASP A 453 -28.86 21.28 -12.27
CA ASP A 453 -29.09 21.89 -13.58
C ASP A 453 -27.86 21.73 -14.49
N TRP A 454 -26.66 21.88 -13.92
CA TRP A 454 -25.41 21.62 -14.65
C TRP A 454 -25.30 20.16 -15.08
N ALA A 455 -25.60 19.22 -14.18
CA ALA A 455 -25.57 17.79 -14.49
C ALA A 455 -26.62 17.46 -15.57
N GLU A 456 -27.85 17.98 -15.46
CA GLU A 456 -28.88 17.78 -16.48
C GLU A 456 -28.45 18.25 -17.87
N ARG A 457 -27.86 19.43 -17.98
CA ARG A 457 -27.34 19.96 -19.27
C ARG A 457 -26.24 19.07 -19.86
N ARG A 458 -25.45 18.40 -19.03
CA ARG A 458 -24.39 17.49 -19.47
C ARG A 458 -24.95 16.17 -20.01
N GLU A 459 -26.09 15.73 -19.48
CA GLU A 459 -26.77 14.52 -19.89
C GLU A 459 -27.56 14.68 -21.21
N ASP A 460 -27.66 15.91 -21.71
CA ASP A 460 -28.32 16.21 -22.98
C ASP A 460 -27.60 15.49 -24.15
N PRO A 461 -28.29 14.56 -24.82
CA PRO A 461 -27.73 13.81 -25.92
C PRO A 461 -27.43 14.66 -27.18
N GLY A 462 -27.95 15.88 -27.27
CA GLY A 462 -27.64 16.86 -28.31
C GLY A 462 -26.24 17.47 -28.22
N ARG A 463 -25.50 17.22 -27.14
CA ARG A 463 -24.16 17.79 -26.91
C ARG A 463 -23.10 17.16 -27.84
N PRO A 464 -22.20 17.95 -28.46
CA PRO A 464 -21.19 17.44 -29.39
C PRO A 464 -20.29 16.34 -28.80
N GLU A 465 -19.93 16.44 -27.52
CA GLU A 465 -19.08 15.47 -26.82
C GLU A 465 -19.75 14.10 -26.65
N VAL A 466 -21.05 14.09 -26.31
CA VAL A 466 -21.88 12.87 -26.18
C VAL A 466 -22.12 12.25 -27.56
N SER A 467 -22.37 13.10 -28.57
CA SER A 467 -22.50 12.69 -29.98
C SER A 467 -21.21 12.11 -30.57
N ALA A 468 -20.03 12.64 -30.20
CA ALA A 468 -18.73 12.13 -30.64
C ALA A 468 -18.31 10.83 -29.93
N ALA A 469 -18.69 10.63 -28.67
CA ALA A 469 -18.54 9.35 -27.98
C ALA A 469 -19.46 8.28 -28.62
N ARG A 470 -20.69 8.66 -28.98
CA ARG A 470 -21.66 7.80 -29.68
C ARG A 470 -21.17 7.33 -31.05
N LYS A 471 -20.54 8.21 -31.84
CA LYS A 471 -19.94 7.85 -33.15
C LYS A 471 -18.79 6.84 -33.06
N ARG A 472 -18.13 6.73 -31.90
CA ARG A 472 -17.02 5.79 -31.66
C ARG A 472 -17.46 4.44 -31.12
N ALA A 473 -18.69 4.33 -30.60
CA ALA A 473 -19.26 3.06 -30.17
C ALA A 473 -19.82 2.31 -31.40
N SER A 474 -19.19 1.19 -31.75
CA SER A 474 -19.62 0.30 -32.85
C SER A 474 -20.83 -0.52 -32.41
N GLY A 475 -22.05 0.00 -32.61
CA GLY A 475 -23.31 -0.69 -32.35
C GLY A 475 -24.54 -0.01 -32.96
N PRO A 476 -25.69 -0.71 -33.06
CA PRO A 476 -26.91 -0.15 -33.63
C PRO A 476 -27.40 1.07 -32.82
N GLN A 477 -27.69 2.16 -33.52
CA GLN A 477 -28.14 3.41 -32.92
C GLN A 477 -29.61 3.30 -32.47
N GLY A 478 -29.81 2.87 -31.22
CA GLY A 478 -31.11 2.93 -30.54
C GLY A 478 -31.62 4.37 -30.31
N PRO A 479 -32.82 4.52 -29.70
CA PRO A 479 -33.39 5.82 -29.37
C PRO A 479 -32.43 6.64 -28.51
N VAL A 480 -32.57 7.96 -28.59
CA VAL A 480 -31.67 8.90 -27.95
C VAL A 480 -31.95 8.91 -26.44
N GLU A 481 -31.15 8.16 -25.69
CA GLU A 481 -31.31 8.04 -24.23
C GLU A 481 -30.45 9.05 -23.47
N ARG A 482 -31.05 9.71 -22.48
CA ARG A 482 -30.40 10.62 -21.53
C ARG A 482 -29.73 9.79 -20.43
N VAL A 483 -28.42 9.92 -20.25
CA VAL A 483 -27.67 9.13 -19.25
C VAL A 483 -27.70 9.80 -17.89
N VAL A 484 -28.64 9.41 -17.02
CA VAL A 484 -28.92 10.07 -15.73
C VAL A 484 -28.05 9.60 -14.55
N THR A 485 -27.01 8.80 -14.82
CA THR A 485 -26.19 8.13 -13.79
C THR A 485 -25.65 9.08 -12.72
N VAL A 486 -25.14 10.25 -13.11
CA VAL A 486 -24.52 11.21 -12.18
C VAL A 486 -25.55 11.77 -11.20
N ARG A 487 -26.69 12.26 -11.69
CA ARG A 487 -27.76 12.79 -10.84
C ARG A 487 -28.34 11.71 -9.92
N VAL A 488 -28.48 10.47 -10.40
CA VAL A 488 -28.92 9.34 -9.55
C VAL A 488 -27.92 9.10 -8.43
N GLN A 489 -26.62 9.03 -8.73
CA GLN A 489 -25.57 8.85 -7.72
C GLN A 489 -25.59 9.95 -6.65
N TRP A 490 -25.83 11.21 -7.03
CA TRP A 490 -25.96 12.32 -6.09
C TRP A 490 -27.21 12.20 -5.21
N LEU A 491 -28.36 11.84 -5.80
CA LEU A 491 -29.60 11.61 -5.04
C LEU A 491 -29.47 10.44 -4.05
N LEU A 492 -28.76 9.38 -4.45
CA LEU A 492 -28.43 8.28 -3.55
C LEU A 492 -27.53 8.74 -2.40
N ALA A 493 -26.51 9.57 -2.68
CA ALA A 493 -25.65 10.15 -1.64
C ALA A 493 -26.43 11.04 -0.66
N GLU A 494 -27.47 11.73 -1.13
CA GLU A 494 -28.40 12.52 -0.31
C GLU A 494 -29.46 11.69 0.43
N ARG A 495 -29.44 10.35 0.30
CA ARG A 495 -30.45 9.44 0.85
C ARG A 495 -31.86 9.77 0.36
N ALA A 496 -31.99 10.15 -0.92
CA ALA A 496 -33.26 10.45 -1.58
C ALA A 496 -33.59 9.42 -2.68
N PRO A 497 -33.85 8.14 -2.33
CA PRO A 497 -34.10 7.08 -3.29
C PRO A 497 -35.38 7.29 -4.11
N ASP A 498 -36.41 7.93 -3.56
CA ASP A 498 -37.65 8.25 -4.29
C ASP A 498 -37.42 9.20 -5.47
N ALA A 499 -36.61 10.23 -5.25
CA ALA A 499 -36.24 11.19 -6.31
C ALA A 499 -35.35 10.53 -7.37
N ALA A 500 -34.43 9.64 -6.94
CA ALA A 500 -33.60 8.85 -7.85
C ALA A 500 -34.44 7.90 -8.71
N LEU A 501 -35.44 7.24 -8.11
CA LEU A 501 -36.39 6.37 -8.80
C LEU A 501 -37.22 7.16 -9.82
N ALA A 502 -37.76 8.32 -9.43
CA ALA A 502 -38.52 9.18 -10.33
C ALA A 502 -37.68 9.58 -11.56
N LEU A 503 -36.38 9.86 -11.38
CA LEU A 503 -35.47 10.21 -12.46
C LEU A 503 -35.20 9.02 -13.41
N VAL A 504 -34.98 7.83 -12.87
CA VAL A 504 -34.72 6.60 -13.65
C VAL A 504 -35.95 6.13 -14.44
N ARG A 505 -37.16 6.51 -14.00
CA ARG A 505 -38.45 6.21 -14.65
C ARG A 505 -38.82 7.13 -15.80
N GLN A 506 -38.10 8.24 -15.97
CA GLN A 506 -38.38 9.16 -17.06
C GLN A 506 -38.21 8.44 -18.41
N PRO A 507 -39.14 8.61 -19.37
CA PRO A 507 -39.01 8.03 -20.69
C PRO A 507 -37.67 8.45 -21.35
N GLY A 508 -36.91 7.46 -21.81
CA GLY A 508 -35.59 7.69 -22.42
C GLY A 508 -34.45 7.92 -21.42
N ALA A 509 -34.65 7.71 -20.11
CA ALA A 509 -33.56 7.75 -19.14
C ALA A 509 -32.80 6.43 -19.07
N ARG A 510 -31.47 6.50 -19.25
CA ARG A 510 -30.53 5.39 -19.07
C ARG A 510 -29.67 5.64 -17.84
N CYS A 511 -29.47 4.62 -17.03
CA CYS A 511 -28.59 4.68 -15.87
C CYS A 511 -27.62 3.49 -15.91
N ASP A 512 -26.46 3.67 -15.30
CA ASP A 512 -25.47 2.61 -15.17
C ASP A 512 -26.04 1.43 -14.35
N PRO A 513 -25.84 0.17 -14.79
CA PRO A 513 -26.40 -1.00 -14.12
C PRO A 513 -25.98 -1.13 -12.65
N THR A 514 -24.75 -0.76 -12.29
CA THR A 514 -24.29 -0.82 -10.89
C THR A 514 -25.04 0.19 -10.01
N VAL A 515 -25.31 1.38 -10.55
CA VAL A 515 -26.08 2.43 -9.86
C VAL A 515 -27.56 2.08 -9.77
N LEU A 516 -28.13 1.43 -10.79
CA LEU A 516 -29.50 0.90 -10.73
C LEU A 516 -29.68 -0.16 -9.65
N GLU A 517 -28.69 -1.03 -9.49
CA GLU A 517 -28.70 -2.04 -8.44
C GLU A 517 -28.58 -1.42 -7.04
N GLU A 518 -27.69 -0.44 -6.86
CA GLU A 518 -27.57 0.32 -5.61
C GLU A 518 -28.89 1.03 -5.26
N LEU A 519 -29.54 1.67 -6.24
CA LEU A 519 -30.85 2.26 -6.08
C LEU A 519 -31.86 1.21 -5.64
N ALA A 520 -31.96 0.09 -6.36
CA ALA A 520 -32.88 -0.99 -6.02
C ALA A 520 -32.69 -1.47 -4.58
N GLN A 521 -31.45 -1.70 -4.14
CA GLN A 521 -31.13 -2.12 -2.77
C GLN A 521 -31.55 -1.11 -1.70
N ARG A 522 -31.62 0.19 -2.02
CA ARG A 522 -32.02 1.26 -1.09
C ARG A 522 -33.53 1.55 -1.09
N LEU A 523 -34.30 0.99 -2.02
CA LEU A 523 -35.76 1.13 -2.02
C LEU A 523 -36.37 0.31 -0.87
N PRO A 524 -37.35 0.86 -0.12
CA PRO A 524 -38.04 0.15 0.94
C PRO A 524 -38.99 -0.93 0.39
N ALA A 525 -39.53 -1.79 1.26
CA ALA A 525 -40.31 -2.96 0.87
C ALA A 525 -41.63 -2.60 0.15
N GLU A 526 -42.21 -1.44 0.47
CA GLU A 526 -43.40 -0.89 -0.19
C GLU A 526 -43.17 -0.63 -1.69
N GLN A 527 -41.91 -0.49 -2.11
CA GLN A 527 -41.48 -0.26 -3.48
C GLN A 527 -40.78 -1.50 -4.08
N ASP A 528 -41.07 -2.70 -3.57
CA ASP A 528 -40.50 -3.96 -4.06
C ASP A 528 -40.76 -4.19 -5.55
N ALA A 529 -41.95 -3.81 -6.05
CA ALA A 529 -42.26 -3.89 -7.48
C ALA A 529 -41.27 -3.06 -8.32
N ASP A 530 -40.88 -1.89 -7.82
CA ASP A 530 -39.98 -0.96 -8.49
C ASP A 530 -38.54 -1.48 -8.41
N ALA A 531 -38.13 -2.00 -7.25
CA ALA A 531 -36.84 -2.65 -7.08
C ALA A 531 -36.67 -3.87 -8.01
N VAL A 532 -37.72 -4.68 -8.17
CA VAL A 532 -37.75 -5.81 -9.11
C VAL A 532 -37.56 -5.34 -10.55
N GLU A 533 -38.27 -4.29 -10.98
CA GLU A 533 -38.14 -3.71 -12.32
C GLU A 533 -36.69 -3.25 -12.59
N LEU A 534 -36.07 -2.55 -11.64
CA LEU A 534 -34.69 -2.10 -11.76
C LEU A 534 -33.71 -3.27 -11.82
N LEU A 535 -33.83 -4.25 -10.92
CA LEU A 535 -32.96 -5.43 -10.89
C LEU A 535 -33.11 -6.28 -12.16
N GLN A 536 -34.30 -6.36 -12.75
CA GLN A 536 -34.51 -7.02 -14.04
C GLN A 536 -33.73 -6.33 -15.16
N ARG A 537 -33.70 -5.00 -15.20
CA ARG A 537 -32.86 -4.24 -16.17
C ARG A 537 -31.36 -4.53 -15.97
N VAL A 538 -30.91 -4.61 -14.72
CA VAL A 538 -29.52 -4.98 -14.37
C VAL A 538 -29.22 -6.42 -14.80
N PHE A 539 -30.15 -7.35 -14.57
CA PHE A 539 -30.05 -8.74 -14.99
C PHE A 539 -29.87 -8.85 -16.51
N THR A 540 -30.68 -8.15 -17.31
CA THR A 540 -30.56 -8.17 -18.77
C THR A 540 -29.18 -7.73 -19.24
N HIS A 541 -28.63 -6.66 -18.65
CA HIS A 541 -27.28 -6.19 -18.97
C HIS A 541 -26.21 -7.21 -18.55
N ALA A 542 -26.27 -7.71 -17.32
CA ALA A 542 -25.31 -8.69 -16.81
C ALA A 542 -25.33 -9.99 -17.63
N MET A 543 -26.51 -10.45 -18.05
CA MET A 543 -26.69 -11.69 -18.79
C MET A 543 -26.15 -11.63 -20.23
N ALA A 544 -26.16 -10.45 -20.85
CA ALA A 544 -25.57 -10.23 -22.18
C ALA A 544 -24.04 -10.43 -22.18
N MET A 545 -23.38 -10.09 -21.07
CA MET A 545 -21.92 -10.17 -20.92
C MET A 545 -21.43 -11.41 -20.15
N ALA A 546 -22.36 -12.22 -19.63
CA ALA A 546 -22.03 -13.32 -18.73
C ALA A 546 -21.53 -14.58 -19.46
N SER A 547 -20.53 -15.21 -18.87
CA SER A 547 -20.04 -16.55 -19.20
C SER A 547 -20.38 -17.57 -18.10
N SER A 548 -20.33 -18.87 -18.45
CA SER A 548 -20.42 -19.95 -17.46
C SER A 548 -19.41 -19.74 -16.32
N PRO A 549 -19.78 -19.93 -15.04
CA PRO A 549 -21.02 -20.56 -14.54
C PRO A 549 -22.20 -19.60 -14.30
N TYR A 550 -22.17 -18.38 -14.84
CA TYR A 550 -23.25 -17.38 -14.71
C TYR A 550 -23.52 -16.94 -13.26
N ALA A 551 -22.49 -16.92 -12.42
CA ALA A 551 -22.60 -16.55 -11.00
C ALA A 551 -23.35 -15.22 -10.79
N ARG A 552 -22.96 -14.17 -11.53
CA ARG A 552 -23.57 -12.84 -11.39
C ARG A 552 -25.05 -12.78 -11.81
N PRO A 553 -25.45 -13.28 -13.00
CA PRO A 553 -26.87 -13.40 -13.33
C PRO A 553 -27.68 -14.21 -12.30
N LEU A 554 -27.12 -15.29 -11.74
CA LEU A 554 -27.82 -16.10 -10.73
C LEU A 554 -28.00 -15.36 -9.40
N GLU A 555 -27.00 -14.62 -8.94
CA GLU A 555 -27.13 -13.71 -7.78
C GLU A 555 -28.27 -12.70 -7.98
N LEU A 556 -28.35 -12.10 -9.18
CA LEU A 556 -29.41 -11.15 -9.52
C LEU A 556 -30.79 -11.82 -9.55
N VAL A 557 -30.89 -13.05 -10.06
CA VAL A 557 -32.14 -13.82 -10.02
C VAL A 557 -32.59 -14.03 -8.57
N HIS A 558 -31.70 -14.43 -7.66
CA HIS A 558 -32.05 -14.57 -6.25
C HIS A 558 -32.51 -13.25 -5.62
N ALA A 559 -31.81 -12.14 -5.90
CA ALA A 559 -32.20 -10.83 -5.42
C ALA A 559 -33.58 -10.39 -5.93
N ILE A 560 -33.89 -10.68 -7.20
CA ILE A 560 -35.21 -10.41 -7.80
C ILE A 560 -36.30 -11.27 -7.14
N VAL A 561 -36.07 -12.59 -7.02
CA VAL A 561 -37.06 -13.50 -6.40
C VAL A 561 -37.36 -13.11 -4.96
N ALA A 562 -36.35 -12.68 -4.19
CA ALA A 562 -36.51 -12.28 -2.79
C ALA A 562 -37.51 -11.11 -2.62
N ARG A 563 -37.53 -10.18 -3.58
CA ARG A 563 -38.40 -8.99 -3.57
C ARG A 563 -39.66 -9.13 -4.44
N MET A 564 -39.80 -10.23 -5.17
CA MET A 564 -40.95 -10.46 -6.04
C MET A 564 -42.12 -11.09 -5.25
N PRO A 565 -43.39 -10.68 -5.51
CA PRO A 565 -44.57 -11.32 -4.94
C PRO A 565 -44.62 -12.83 -5.24
N ALA A 566 -45.11 -13.64 -4.31
CA ALA A 566 -45.04 -15.10 -4.39
C ALA A 566 -45.72 -15.66 -5.65
N GLU A 567 -46.84 -15.05 -6.06
CA GLU A 567 -47.61 -15.41 -7.26
C GLU A 567 -46.87 -15.12 -8.58
N ALA A 568 -45.95 -14.15 -8.60
CA ALA A 568 -45.21 -13.74 -9.80
C ALA A 568 -43.92 -14.54 -10.03
N ARG A 569 -43.40 -15.24 -8.99
CA ARG A 569 -42.13 -15.99 -9.08
C ARG A 569 -42.18 -17.18 -10.05
N PRO A 570 -43.17 -18.10 -9.98
CA PRO A 570 -43.20 -19.26 -10.87
C PRO A 570 -43.26 -18.90 -12.37
N PRO A 571 -44.13 -17.97 -12.84
CA PRO A 571 -44.19 -17.64 -14.26
C PRO A 571 -42.92 -16.94 -14.76
N TRP A 572 -42.28 -16.09 -13.93
CA TRP A 572 -41.04 -15.42 -14.31
C TRP A 572 -39.84 -16.38 -14.38
N LEU A 573 -39.70 -17.32 -13.42
CA LEU A 573 -38.65 -18.33 -13.50
C LEU A 573 -38.87 -19.29 -14.69
N ALA A 574 -40.13 -19.59 -15.04
CA ALA A 574 -40.45 -20.36 -16.24
C ALA A 574 -40.04 -19.63 -17.53
N SER A 575 -40.23 -18.31 -17.60
CA SER A 575 -39.80 -17.52 -18.77
C SER A 575 -38.27 -17.51 -18.93
N LEU A 576 -37.51 -17.37 -17.83
CA LEU A 576 -36.04 -17.46 -17.86
C LEU A 576 -35.56 -18.84 -18.32
N ARG A 577 -36.22 -19.93 -17.89
CA ARG A 577 -35.90 -21.30 -18.34
C ARG A 577 -36.14 -21.47 -19.84
N ALA A 578 -37.20 -20.86 -20.38
CA ALA A 578 -37.52 -20.92 -21.80
C ALA A 578 -36.53 -20.10 -22.66
N GLU A 579 -36.26 -18.86 -22.25
CA GLU A 579 -35.39 -17.93 -22.98
C GLU A 579 -33.93 -18.39 -23.00
N TYR A 580 -33.41 -18.85 -21.86
CA TYR A 580 -32.01 -19.25 -21.71
C TYR A 580 -31.78 -20.77 -21.75
N LYS A 581 -32.71 -21.54 -22.34
CA LYS A 581 -32.64 -23.01 -22.51
C LYS A 581 -31.27 -23.53 -22.99
N PRO A 582 -30.54 -22.87 -23.92
CA PRO A 582 -29.20 -23.32 -24.33
C PRO A 582 -28.12 -23.20 -23.23
N LYS A 583 -28.30 -22.30 -22.25
CA LYS A 583 -27.34 -22.02 -21.18
C LYS A 583 -27.59 -22.95 -19.98
N ARG A 584 -27.27 -24.24 -20.16
CA ARG A 584 -27.58 -25.32 -19.19
C ARG A 584 -27.15 -25.06 -17.75
N ASN A 585 -25.95 -24.52 -17.52
CA ASN A 585 -25.44 -24.21 -16.18
C ASN A 585 -26.21 -23.07 -15.50
N PHE A 586 -26.71 -22.10 -16.27
CA PHE A 586 -27.58 -21.05 -15.74
C PHE A 586 -28.95 -21.62 -15.36
N VAL A 587 -29.58 -22.40 -16.25
CA VAL A 587 -30.88 -23.02 -15.99
C VAL A 587 -30.86 -23.94 -14.77
N ALA A 588 -29.77 -24.71 -14.60
CA ALA A 588 -29.59 -25.60 -13.44
C ALA A 588 -29.40 -24.85 -12.11
N GLY A 589 -28.95 -23.59 -12.14
CA GLY A 589 -28.71 -22.78 -10.96
C GLY A 589 -29.87 -21.86 -10.57
N LEU A 590 -30.98 -21.85 -11.33
CA LEU A 590 -32.17 -21.06 -10.98
C LEU A 590 -32.86 -21.63 -9.73
N PRO A 591 -33.38 -20.77 -8.84
CA PRO A 591 -34.11 -21.20 -7.63
C PRO A 591 -35.44 -21.91 -7.92
#